data_AF-A0A832XIB9-F1
#
_entry.id   AF-A0A832XIB9-F1
#
_cell.length_a   1.000
_cell.length_b   1.000
_cell.length_c   1.000
_cell.angle_alpha   90.00
_cell.angle_beta   90.00
_cell.angle_gamma   90.00
#
_symmetry.space_group_name_H-M   'P 1'
#
loop_
_entity.id
_entity.type
_entity.pdbx_description
1 polymer ?
#
loop_
_entity_poly.entity_id
_entity_poly.type
_entity_poly.pdbx_seq_one_letter_code
_entity_poly.pdbx_strand_id
1 'polypeptide(L)' 'EIKLNVETIEGFSAHSDRGALMRFIDRISPRPDRVMVCHGESSKCLDLASSIHKQFNIDTYAPKNLETIRLR' A
#
# COMPACT_ATOMS: atom_id res chain seq x y z
N GLU A 1 -8.10 34.79 -8.25
CA GLU A 1 -6.68 34.38 -8.34
C GLU A 1 -6.14 34.20 -6.93
N ILE A 2 -5.46 33.09 -6.65
CA ILE A 2 -4.78 32.88 -5.36
C ILE A 2 -3.43 33.61 -5.44
N LYS A 3 -3.19 34.58 -4.55
CA LYS A 3 -1.99 35.46 -4.55
C LYS A 3 -1.01 35.14 -3.41
N LEU A 4 -1.17 34.00 -2.74
CA LEU A 4 -0.35 33.56 -1.60
C LEU A 4 0.58 32.42 -2.02
N ASN A 5 1.75 32.34 -1.37
CA ASN A 5 2.69 31.24 -1.53
C ASN A 5 2.08 29.95 -0.95
N VAL A 6 2.14 28.85 -1.71
CA VAL A 6 1.59 27.55 -1.32
C VAL A 6 2.73 26.55 -1.29
N GLU A 7 3.02 26.03 -0.10
CA GLU A 7 4.02 24.99 0.12
C GLU A 7 3.37 23.77 0.76
N THR A 8 3.78 22.57 0.35
CA THR A 8 3.38 21.31 0.98
C THR A 8 4.57 20.73 1.70
N ILE A 9 4.47 20.62 3.02
CA ILE A 9 5.51 20.02 3.84
C ILE A 9 5.20 18.53 3.97
N GLU A 10 6.02 17.69 3.32
CA GLU A 10 5.91 16.25 3.40
C GLU A 10 6.55 15.71 4.70
N GLY A 11 6.11 14.53 5.15
CA GLY A 11 6.71 13.82 6.30
C GLY A 11 5.93 13.90 7.62
N PHE A 12 4.83 14.67 7.68
CA PHE A 12 4.00 14.80 8.89
C PHE A 12 2.64 14.08 8.81
N SER A 13 2.39 13.32 7.74
CA SER A 13 1.09 12.65 7.51
C SER A 13 0.81 11.45 8.42
N ALA A 14 1.78 11.04 9.26
CA ALA A 14 1.73 9.85 10.10
C ALA A 14 1.49 8.52 9.34
N HIS A 15 1.54 8.55 8.01
CA HIS A 15 1.49 7.37 7.16
C HIS A 15 2.89 6.97 6.73
N SER A 16 3.17 5.66 6.77
CA SER A 16 4.38 5.08 6.21
C SER A 16 4.51 5.43 4.73
N ASP A 17 5.69 5.88 4.32
CA ASP A 17 6.03 6.03 2.92
C ASP A 17 6.12 4.67 2.22
N ARG A 18 6.23 4.69 0.89
CA ARG A 18 6.30 3.48 0.08
C ARG A 18 7.47 2.56 0.49
N GLY A 19 8.62 3.15 0.82
CA GLY A 19 9.79 2.40 1.25
C GLY A 19 9.57 1.69 2.59
N ALA A 20 8.96 2.36 3.55
CA ALA A 20 8.62 1.79 4.85
C ALA A 20 7.59 0.67 4.72
N LEU A 21 6.59 0.80 3.85
CA LEU A 21 5.62 -0.28 3.58
C LEU A 21 6.30 -1.53 3.00
N MET A 22 7.21 -1.37 2.02
CA MET A 22 7.94 -2.50 1.45
C MET A 22 8.87 -3.17 2.48
N ARG A 23 9.56 -2.36 3.31
CA ARG A 23 10.38 -2.88 4.42
C ARG A 23 9.55 -3.56 5.50
N PHE A 24 8.32 -3.09 5.74
CA PHE A 24 7.40 -3.74 6.66
C PHE A 24 7.10 -5.15 6.17
N ILE A 25 6.67 -5.31 4.90
CA ILE A 25 6.40 -6.63 4.31
C ILE A 25 7.63 -7.56 4.35
N ASP A 26 8.82 -7.03 4.02
CA ASP A 26 10.08 -7.78 4.04
C ASP A 26 10.43 -8.36 5.43
N ARG A 27 10.07 -7.65 6.50
CA ARG A 27 10.43 -8.00 7.88
C ARG A 27 9.37 -8.81 8.63
N ILE A 28 8.18 -9.01 8.07
CA ILE A 28 7.11 -9.79 8.73
C ILE A 28 7.55 -11.26 8.85
N SER A 29 7.41 -11.81 10.05
CA SER A 29 7.65 -13.22 10.34
C SER A 29 6.52 -13.77 11.21
N PRO A 30 5.89 -14.92 10.85
CA PRO A 30 6.13 -15.71 9.65
C PRO A 30 5.73 -14.97 8.37
N ARG A 31 6.36 -15.31 7.23
CA ARG A 31 6.03 -14.70 5.94
C ARG A 31 4.55 -14.97 5.61
N PRO A 32 3.77 -13.94 5.23
CA PRO A 32 2.36 -14.14 4.92
C PRO A 32 2.21 -14.83 3.56
N ASP A 33 1.23 -15.73 3.45
CA ASP A 33 0.87 -16.38 2.19
C ASP A 33 0.14 -15.42 1.24
N ARG A 34 -0.60 -14.44 1.80
CA ARG A 34 -1.43 -13.48 1.07
C ARG A 34 -1.39 -12.10 1.71
N VAL A 35 -1.40 -11.04 0.91
CA VAL A 35 -1.45 -9.64 1.35
C VAL A 35 -2.62 -8.91 0.67
N MET A 36 -3.40 -8.15 1.44
CA MET A 36 -4.45 -7.28 0.91
C MET A 36 -4.05 -5.82 1.12
N VAL A 37 -3.98 -5.05 0.04
CA VAL A 37 -3.70 -3.61 0.06
C VAL A 37 -5.02 -2.85 0.00
N CYS A 38 -5.25 -1.98 0.97
CA CYS A 38 -6.45 -1.16 1.09
C CYS A 38 -6.08 0.26 1.53
N HIS A 39 -7.09 1.10 1.77
CA HIS A 39 -6.95 2.46 2.31
C HIS A 39 -5.91 3.32 1.56
N GLY A 40 -6.16 3.50 0.27
CA GLY A 40 -5.40 4.38 -0.61
C GLY A 40 -6.18 4.63 -1.89
N GLU A 41 -5.73 5.57 -2.71
CA GLU A 41 -6.27 5.75 -4.06
C GLU A 41 -6.14 4.42 -4.84
N SER A 42 -7.15 4.10 -5.64
CA SER A 42 -7.24 2.81 -6.33
C SER A 42 -5.98 2.46 -7.14
N SER A 43 -5.40 3.44 -7.83
CA SER A 43 -4.15 3.27 -8.59
C SER A 43 -2.95 2.95 -7.70
N LYS A 44 -2.83 3.62 -6.55
CA LYS A 44 -1.75 3.42 -5.57
C LYS A 44 -1.86 2.06 -4.88
N CYS A 45 -3.08 1.62 -4.56
CA CYS A 45 -3.32 0.28 -4.01
C CYS A 45 -2.89 -0.82 -4.99
N LEU A 46 -3.26 -0.68 -6.28
CA LEU A 46 -2.86 -1.61 -7.33
C LEU A 46 -1.35 -1.61 -7.58
N ASP A 47 -0.70 -0.44 -7.58
CA ASP A 47 0.77 -0.34 -7.72
C ASP A 47 1.51 -1.04 -6.58
N LEU A 48 1.09 -0.80 -5.35
CA LEU A 48 1.72 -1.40 -4.17
C LEU A 48 1.51 -2.91 -4.16
N ALA A 49 0.29 -3.39 -4.44
CA ALA A 49 0.01 -4.82 -4.55
C ALA A 49 0.90 -5.47 -5.64
N SER A 50 0.96 -4.89 -6.84
CA SER A 50 1.83 -5.39 -7.92
C SER A 50 3.31 -5.43 -7.51
N SER A 51 3.78 -4.42 -6.78
CA SER A 51 5.16 -4.34 -6.32
C SER A 51 5.50 -5.37 -5.26
N ILE A 52 4.59 -5.61 -4.31
CA ILE A 52 4.74 -6.66 -3.31
C ILE A 52 4.80 -8.03 -4.00
N HIS A 53 3.90 -8.29 -4.95
CA HIS A 53 3.89 -9.55 -5.70
C HIS A 53 5.19 -9.76 -6.48
N LYS A 54 5.66 -8.76 -7.23
CA LYS A 54 6.89 -8.86 -8.03
C LYS A 54 8.14 -9.06 -7.17
N GLN A 55 8.24 -8.38 -6.03
CA GLN A 55 9.44 -8.42 -5.20
C GLN A 55 9.47 -9.65 -4.28
N PHE A 56 8.31 -10.04 -3.74
CA PHE A 56 8.23 -11.07 -2.71
C PHE A 56 7.57 -12.36 -3.19
N ASN A 57 7.02 -12.41 -4.40
CA ASN A 57 6.28 -13.58 -4.90
C ASN A 57 5.19 -14.05 -3.91
N ILE A 58 4.52 -13.08 -3.27
CA ILE A 58 3.38 -13.29 -2.37
C ILE A 58 2.11 -12.93 -3.14
N ASP A 59 1.03 -13.69 -2.93
CA ASP A 59 -0.26 -13.38 -3.54
C ASP A 59 -0.83 -12.08 -2.97
N THR A 60 -1.15 -11.11 -3.83
CA THR A 60 -1.61 -9.79 -3.41
C THR A 60 -2.96 -9.43 -4.01
N TYR A 61 -3.80 -8.74 -3.23
CA TYR A 61 -5.11 -8.27 -3.65
C TYR A 61 -5.28 -6.79 -3.32
N ALA A 62 -5.93 -6.04 -4.19
CA ALA A 62 -6.44 -4.69 -3.90
C ALA A 62 -7.96 -4.70 -4.09
N PRO A 63 -8.72 -5.20 -3.11
CA PRO A 63 -10.15 -5.44 -3.27
C PRO A 63 -10.91 -4.12 -3.41
N LYS A 64 -11.99 -4.17 -4.21
CA LYS A 64 -12.97 -3.09 -4.28
C LYS A 64 -13.95 -3.19 -3.12
N ASN A 65 -14.58 -2.07 -2.79
CA ASN A 65 -15.70 -2.06 -1.87
C ASN A 65 -16.77 -3.06 -2.35
N LEU A 66 -17.32 -3.84 -1.43
CA LEU A 66 -18.29 -4.91 -1.68
C LEU A 66 -17.74 -6.19 -2.34
N GLU A 67 -16.43 -6.29 -2.61
CA GLU A 67 -15.82 -7.57 -2.95
C GLU A 67 -15.63 -8.44 -1.70
N THR A 68 -15.66 -9.77 -1.89
CA THR A 68 -15.41 -10.74 -0.82
C THR A 68 -14.27 -11.65 -1.23
N ILE A 69 -13.24 -11.74 -0.37
CA ILE A 69 -12.12 -12.67 -0.55
C ILE A 69 -12.28 -13.81 0.46
N ARG A 70 -12.29 -15.05 -0.03
CA ARG A 70 -12.34 -16.24 0.81
C ARG A 70 -10.93 -16.66 1.24
N LEU A 71 -10.67 -16.55 2.54
CA LEU A 71 -9.52 -17.19 3.18
C LEU A 71 -9.88 -18.66 3.46
N ARG A 72 -8.93 -19.55 3.23
CA ARG A 72 -9.04 -20.98 3.54
C ARG A 72 -7.87 -21.33 4.43
#